data_AF-K1YJX4-F1
#
_entry.id   AF-K1YJX4-F1
#
_cell.length_a   1.000
_cell.length_b   1.000
_cell.length_c   1.000
_cell.angle_alpha   90.00
_cell.angle_beta   90.00
_cell.angle_gamma   90.00
#
_symmetry.space_group_name_H-M   'P 1'
#
loop_
_entity.id
_entity.type
_entity.pdbx_description
1 polymer ?
#
loop_
_entity_poly.entity_id
_entity_poly.type
_entity_poly.pdbx_seq_one_letter_code
_entity_poly.pdbx_strand_id
1 'polypeptide(L)'
;MKQELIKLIDLSRCTACRGCQIACKQWNELPASTTHNFGSYQNPPDLQWNTLTLIRFQEIEDRSGKVKWLFRKDGCMHCTDAACIKVCP
;
A
#
# COMPACT_ATOMS: atom_id res chain seq x y z
N MET A 1 -22.42 15.92 -16.07
CA MET A 1 -22.20 14.74 -15.20
C MET A 1 -20.73 14.69 -14.84
N LYS A 2 -20.35 14.51 -13.57
CA LYS A 2 -18.93 14.37 -13.18
C LYS A 2 -18.42 13.00 -13.63
N GLN A 3 -17.22 12.94 -14.19
CA GLN A 3 -16.54 11.68 -14.51
C GLN A 3 -16.11 10.96 -13.24
N GLU A 4 -16.37 9.66 -13.16
CA GLU A 4 -15.82 8.78 -12.14
C GLU A 4 -14.38 8.38 -12.51
N LEU A 5 -13.51 8.30 -11.51
CA LEU A 5 -12.10 7.93 -11.69
C LEU A 5 -11.81 6.64 -10.94
N ILE A 6 -10.95 5.80 -11.52
CA ILE A 6 -10.45 4.58 -10.91
C ILE A 6 -8.94 4.52 -10.96
N LYS A 7 -8.35 3.69 -10.08
CA LYS A 7 -6.92 3.38 -10.09
C LYS A 7 -6.72 1.87 -10.13
N LEU A 8 -6.24 1.36 -11.26
CA LEU A 8 -5.85 -0.04 -11.41
C LEU A 8 -4.41 -0.24 -10.93
N ILE A 9 -4.21 -1.25 -10.08
CA ILE A 9 -2.88 -1.67 -9.61
C ILE A 9 -2.72 -3.14 -9.99
N ASP A 10 -1.95 -3.40 -11.05
CA ASP A 10 -1.60 -4.77 -11.46
C ASP A 10 -0.43 -5.29 -10.62
N LEU A 11 -0.73 -6.24 -9.72
CA LEU A 11 0.26 -6.82 -8.81
C LEU A 11 1.24 -7.76 -9.51
N SER A 12 0.87 -8.32 -10.67
CA SER A 12 1.75 -9.24 -11.42
C SER A 12 2.99 -8.54 -11.99
N ARG A 13 2.94 -7.21 -12.10
CA ARG A 13 4.02 -6.35 -12.61
C ARG A 13 4.69 -5.52 -11.53
N CYS A 14 4.25 -5.64 -10.28
CA CYS A 14 4.86 -4.93 -9.17
C CYS A 14 6.25 -5.51 -8.86
N THR A 15 7.26 -4.65 -8.79
CA THR A 15 8.64 -5.05 -8.44
C THR A 15 9.05 -4.60 -7.03
N ALA A 16 8.09 -4.15 -6.22
CA ALA A 16 8.32 -3.59 -4.90
C ALA A 16 9.38 -2.48 -4.81
N CYS A 17 9.55 -1.67 -5.87
CA CYS A 17 10.53 -0.57 -5.90
C CYS A 17 10.24 0.54 -4.86
N ARG A 18 9.04 0.56 -4.27
CA ARG A 18 8.55 1.57 -3.30
C ARG A 18 8.51 3.02 -3.81
N GLY A 19 8.75 3.25 -5.10
CA GLY A 19 8.64 4.59 -5.70
C GLY A 19 7.28 5.24 -5.45
N CYS A 20 6.19 4.46 -5.48
CA CYS A 20 4.85 4.98 -5.17
C CYS A 20 4.67 5.41 -3.70
N GLN A 21 5.39 4.83 -2.73
CA GLN A 21 5.36 5.29 -1.33
C GLN A 21 6.06 6.64 -1.20
N ILE A 22 7.24 6.77 -1.81
CA ILE A 22 8.03 8.00 -1.77
C ILE A 22 7.31 9.13 -2.52
N ALA A 23 6.79 8.86 -3.72
CA ALA A 23 6.05 9.84 -4.50
C ALA A 23 4.79 10.33 -3.75
N CYS A 24 4.08 9.44 -3.05
CA CYS A 24 2.94 9.82 -2.24
C CYS A 24 3.34 10.77 -1.10
N LYS A 25 4.42 10.48 -0.37
CA LYS A 25 4.92 11.37 0.68
C LYS A 25 5.41 12.69 0.11
N GLN A 26 6.17 12.66 -0.98
CA GLN A 26 6.74 13.86 -1.61
C GLN A 26 5.65 14.81 -2.10
N TRP A 27 4.62 14.30 -2.78
CA TRP A 27 3.52 15.12 -3.28
C TRP A 27 2.65 15.71 -2.15
N ASN A 28 2.42 14.93 -1.08
CA ASN A 28 1.58 15.36 0.04
C ASN A 28 2.39 15.98 1.19
N GLU A 29 3.68 16.26 0.98
CA GLU A 29 4.60 16.86 1.97
C GLU A 29 4.60 16.13 3.33
N LEU A 30 4.46 14.80 3.32
CA LEU A 30 4.35 14.01 4.53
C LEU A 30 5.73 13.63 5.09
N PRO A 31 5.96 13.76 6.40
CA PRO A 31 7.24 13.42 7.01
C PRO A 31 7.48 11.90 7.01
N ALA A 32 8.74 11.50 7.12
CA ALA A 32 9.10 10.12 7.46
C ALA A 32 8.87 9.88 8.96
N SER A 33 8.45 8.66 9.31
CA SER A 33 8.47 8.18 10.70
C SER A 33 9.78 7.45 10.95
N THR A 34 10.33 7.55 12.16
CA THR A 34 11.41 6.65 12.59
C THR A 34 10.88 5.22 12.65
N THR A 35 11.59 4.29 12.02
CA THR A 35 11.22 2.86 11.98
C THR A 35 12.45 2.01 12.26
N HIS A 36 12.24 0.73 12.53
CA HIS A 36 13.30 -0.26 12.68
C HIS A 36 13.01 -1.47 11.78
N ASN A 37 14.04 -2.27 11.52
CA ASN A 37 13.85 -3.53 10.80
C ASN A 37 13.38 -4.60 11.78
N PHE A 38 12.27 -5.27 11.45
CA PHE A 38 11.67 -6.35 12.26
C PHE A 38 11.76 -7.72 11.56
N GLY A 39 12.74 -7.90 10.66
CA GLY A 39 12.90 -9.12 9.86
C GLY A 39 12.18 -9.08 8.51
N SER A 40 11.85 -7.89 8.00
CA SER A 40 11.19 -7.72 6.70
C SER A 40 11.73 -6.52 5.93
N TYR A 41 11.66 -6.58 4.60
CA TYR A 41 11.88 -5.45 3.71
C TYR A 41 10.77 -4.39 3.80
N GLN A 42 9.58 -4.78 4.30
CA GLN A 42 8.46 -3.88 4.51
C GLN A 42 8.82 -2.82 5.56
N ASN A 43 8.72 -1.56 5.18
CA ASN A 43 8.77 -0.43 6.10
C ASN A 43 8.06 0.79 5.48
N PRO A 44 7.28 1.57 6.26
CA PRO A 44 6.87 1.38 7.66
C PRO A 44 6.08 0.09 7.92
N PRO A 45 5.86 -0.33 9.19
CA PRO A 45 5.18 -1.59 9.48
C PRO A 45 3.72 -1.60 9.03
N ASP A 46 3.04 -0.44 9.06
CA ASP A 46 1.65 -0.30 8.61
C ASP A 46 1.36 1.10 8.04
N LEU A 47 0.14 1.29 7.54
CA LEU A 47 -0.41 2.61 7.23
C LEU A 47 -0.47 3.46 8.51
N GLN A 48 -0.18 4.75 8.35
CA GLN A 48 -0.15 5.73 9.44
C GLN A 48 -0.72 7.05 8.93
N TRP A 49 -1.00 7.99 9.84
CA TRP A 49 -1.48 9.33 9.48
C TRP A 49 -0.55 10.04 8.47
N ASN A 50 0.75 9.76 8.48
CA ASN A 50 1.74 10.30 7.54
C ASN A 50 2.17 9.32 6.44
N THR A 51 1.58 8.12 6.39
CA THR A 51 1.94 7.06 5.42
C THR A 51 0.66 6.51 4.79
N LEU A 52 0.18 7.19 3.76
CA LEU A 52 -1.11 6.93 3.12
C LEU A 52 -1.10 5.77 2.12
N THR A 53 0.09 5.30 1.73
CA THR A 53 0.26 4.10 0.92
C THR A 53 1.51 3.34 1.33
N LEU A 54 1.44 2.02 1.25
CA LEU A 54 2.48 1.11 1.72
C LEU A 54 2.62 -0.06 0.73
N ILE A 55 3.84 -0.46 0.38
CA ILE A 55 4.07 -1.76 -0.27
C ILE A 55 4.17 -2.81 0.82
N ARG A 56 3.25 -3.77 0.80
CA ARG A 56 3.29 -4.94 1.66
C ARG A 56 4.07 -6.07 1.00
N PHE A 57 4.87 -6.75 1.80
CA PHE A 57 5.68 -7.89 1.40
C PHE A 57 5.13 -9.15 2.07
N GLN A 58 4.85 -10.18 1.28
CA GLN A 58 4.44 -11.49 1.79
C GLN A 58 5.21 -12.59 1.07
N GLU A 59 5.88 -13.44 1.82
CA GLU A 59 6.53 -14.64 1.31
C GLU A 59 5.62 -15.81 1.63
N ILE A 60 5.15 -16.50 0.58
CA ILE A 60 4.28 -17.67 0.73
C ILE A 60 4.89 -18.85 -0.01
N GLU A 61 4.73 -20.04 0.56
CA GLU A 61 5.00 -21.29 -0.15
C GLU A 61 3.72 -21.72 -0.87
N ASP A 62 3.84 -22.03 -2.16
CA ASP A 62 2.71 -22.59 -2.91
C ASP A 62 2.57 -24.10 -2.68
N ARG A 63 1.49 -24.69 -3.21
CA ARG A 63 1.23 -26.14 -3.05
C ARG A 63 2.31 -27.04 -3.65
N SER A 64 3.21 -26.50 -4.47
CA SER A 64 4.34 -27.23 -5.08
C SER A 64 5.65 -27.06 -4.31
N GLY A 65 5.64 -26.36 -3.17
CA GLY A 65 6.83 -26.07 -2.38
C GLY A 65 7.68 -24.91 -2.92
N LYS A 66 7.17 -24.15 -3.90
CA LYS A 66 7.88 -22.98 -4.45
C LYS A 66 7.52 -21.73 -3.67
N VAL A 67 8.54 -20.96 -3.28
CA VAL A 67 8.36 -19.65 -2.67
C VAL A 67 7.86 -18.66 -3.72
N LYS A 68 6.78 -17.95 -3.41
CA LYS A 68 6.30 -16.78 -4.12
C LYS A 68 6.47 -15.56 -3.24
N TRP A 69 7.08 -14.53 -3.82
CA TRP A 69 7.20 -13.23 -3.18
C TRP A 69 6.13 -12.31 -3.71
N LEU A 70 5.14 -12.02 -2.88
CA LEU A 70 3.97 -11.25 -3.24
C LEU A 70 4.12 -9.82 -2.75
N PHE A 71 3.89 -8.88 -3.67
CA PHE A 71 3.93 -7.46 -3.40
C PHE A 71 2.55 -6.84 -3.62
N ARG A 72 2.08 -6.08 -2.64
CA ARG A 72 0.80 -5.39 -2.75
C ARG A 72 0.91 -3.95 -2.32
N LYS A 73 0.57 -3.03 -3.23
CA LYS A 73 0.37 -1.63 -2.86
C LYS A 73 -0.95 -1.51 -2.09
N ASP A 74 -0.85 -1.10 -0.84
CA ASP A 74 -1.96 -0.90 0.07
C ASP A 74 -2.26 0.59 0.26
N GLY A 75 -3.51 0.91 0.57
CA GLY A 75 -4.03 2.26 0.77
C GLY A 75 -5.56 2.30 0.65
N CYS A 76 -6.15 3.50 0.74
CA CYS A 76 -7.59 3.67 0.57
C CYS A 76 -8.06 3.13 -0.79
N MET A 77 -9.14 2.34 -0.77
CA MET A 77 -9.75 1.74 -1.96
C MET A 77 -10.74 2.68 -2.66
N HIS A 78 -11.07 3.82 -2.06
CA HIS A 78 -12.08 4.76 -2.57
C HIS A 78 -13.38 4.05 -2.96
N CYS A 79 -13.95 3.32 -2.00
CA CYS A 79 -15.15 2.51 -2.20
C CYS A 79 -16.31 3.33 -2.74
N THR A 80 -17.07 2.78 -3.70
CA THR A 80 -18.31 3.39 -4.21
C THR A 80 -19.32 3.63 -3.09
N ASP A 81 -19.42 2.68 -2.16
CA ASP A 81 -20.22 2.81 -0.94
C ASP A 81 -19.31 2.81 0.30
N ALA A 82 -18.83 3.99 0.69
CA ALA A 82 -17.77 4.15 1.68
C ALA A 82 -18.30 4.15 3.13
N ALA A 83 -18.11 3.04 3.84
CA ALA A 83 -18.48 2.91 5.26
C ALA A 83 -17.81 3.96 6.17
N CYS A 84 -16.57 4.36 5.88
CA CYS A 84 -15.85 5.36 6.66
C CYS A 84 -16.54 6.74 6.69
N ILE A 85 -17.22 7.13 5.61
CA ILE A 85 -18.02 8.36 5.59
C ILE A 85 -19.34 8.17 6.32
N LYS A 86 -20.01 7.02 6.14
CA LYS A 86 -21.30 6.75 6.78
C LYS A 86 -21.24 6.80 8.31
N VAL A 87 -20.11 6.41 8.89
CA VAL A 87 -19.89 6.37 10.34
C VAL A 87 -19.26 7.66 10.90
N CYS A 88 -18.89 8.62 10.04
CA CYS A 88 -18.32 9.88 10.51
C CYS A 88 -19.40 10.66 11.28
N PRO A 89 -19.17 11.00 12.57
CA PRO A 89 -20.12 11.80 13.37
C PRO A 89 -20.20 13.24 12.88
#